data_AF-A0A3Q3LYP5-F1
#
_entry.id   AF-A0A3Q3LYP5-F1
#
_cell.length_a   1.000
_cell.length_b   1.000
_cell.length_c   1.000
_cell.angle_alpha   90.00
_cell.angle_beta   90.00
_cell.angle_gamma   90.00
#
_symmetry.space_group_name_H-M   'P 1'
#
loop_
_entity.id
_entity.type
_entity.pdbx_description
1 polymer ?
#
loop_
_entity_poly.entity_id
_entity_poly.type
_entity_poly.pdbx_seq_one_letter_code
_entity_poly.pdbx_strand_id
1 'polypeptide(L)'
;MASRSIKAALADVLENLSEENFKKFCHHLMDLRAGLRVRRTAVEGKSCLEVADVMVSTFTEAKVVAVAEEILRAIGCNLEADDLASVEGPERWWCPGT
;
A
#
# COMPACT_ATOMS: atom_id res chain seq x y z
N MET A 1 -4.93 -18.03 -12.50
CA MET A 1 -4.70 -17.54 -11.13
C MET A 1 -5.18 -16.11 -11.13
N ALA A 2 -6.04 -15.73 -10.17
CA ALA A 2 -6.75 -14.46 -10.21
C ALA A 2 -5.76 -13.30 -10.34
N SER A 3 -5.96 -12.44 -11.33
CA SER A 3 -5.22 -11.20 -11.49
C SER A 3 -5.35 -10.43 -10.17
N ARG A 4 -4.35 -10.53 -9.28
CA ARG A 4 -4.36 -9.78 -8.02
C ARG A 4 -4.29 -8.32 -8.42
N SER A 5 -5.44 -7.64 -8.42
CA SER A 5 -5.49 -6.21 -8.65
C SER A 5 -4.65 -5.53 -7.56
N ILE A 6 -3.95 -4.45 -7.87
CA ILE A 6 -3.08 -3.73 -6.92
C ILE A 6 -3.82 -3.39 -5.63
N LYS A 7 -5.12 -3.10 -5.71
CA LYS A 7 -6.02 -2.96 -4.55
C LYS A 7 -5.98 -4.15 -3.59
N ALA A 8 -6.07 -5.38 -4.11
CA ALA A 8 -6.11 -6.59 -3.31
C ALA A 8 -4.76 -6.87 -2.63
N ALA A 9 -3.65 -6.67 -3.35
CA ALA A 9 -2.32 -6.79 -2.78
C ALA A 9 -2.06 -5.73 -1.69
N LEU A 10 -2.45 -4.49 -1.95
CA LEU A 10 -2.35 -3.43 -0.96
C LEU A 10 -3.21 -3.75 0.28
N ALA A 11 -4.43 -4.25 0.10
CA ALA A 11 -5.28 -4.64 1.22
C ALA A 11 -4.65 -5.76 2.06
N ASP A 12 -4.10 -6.80 1.42
CA ASP A 12 -3.42 -7.92 2.09
C ASP A 12 -2.23 -7.43 2.93
N VAL A 13 -1.39 -6.57 2.33
CA VAL A 13 -0.25 -5.95 3.02
C VAL A 13 -0.71 -5.10 4.20
N LEU A 14 -1.75 -4.28 4.02
CA LEU A 14 -2.32 -3.45 5.09
C LEU A 14 -3.00 -4.28 6.20
N GLU A 15 -3.57 -5.45 5.87
CA GLU A 15 -4.14 -6.39 6.86
C GLU A 15 -3.05 -7.11 7.66
N ASN A 16 -1.87 -7.29 7.08
CA ASN A 16 -0.72 -7.85 7.77
C ASN A 16 -0.07 -6.85 8.75
N LEU A 17 -0.35 -5.56 8.59
CA LEU A 17 0.10 -4.54 9.54
C LEU A 17 -0.61 -4.67 10.89
N SER A 18 0.17 -4.49 11.96
CA SER A 18 -0.41 -4.27 13.30
C SER A 18 -1.22 -2.97 13.33
N GLU A 19 -2.24 -2.93 14.19
CA GLU A 19 -3.15 -1.78 14.30
C GLU A 19 -2.42 -0.45 14.59
N GLU A 20 -1.29 -0.50 15.30
CA GLU A 20 -0.42 0.67 15.53
C GLU A 20 0.30 1.13 14.25
N ASN A 21 0.86 0.20 13.47
CA ASN A 21 1.53 0.49 12.21
C ASN A 21 0.54 1.00 11.17
N PHE A 22 -0.66 0.42 11.14
CA PHE A 22 -1.75 0.92 10.30
C PHE A 22 -2.15 2.36 10.65
N LYS A 23 -2.26 2.71 11.94
CA LYS A 23 -2.51 4.10 12.36
C LYS A 23 -1.40 5.05 11.92
N LYS A 24 -0.13 4.66 12.07
CA LYS A 24 1.03 5.42 11.58
C LYS A 24 0.98 5.58 10.06
N PHE A 25 0.65 4.51 9.33
CA PHE A 25 0.47 4.50 7.89
C PHE A 25 -0.59 5.52 7.47
N CYS A 26 -1.80 5.48 8.05
CA CYS A 26 -2.85 6.45 7.76
C CYS A 26 -2.40 7.88 8.07
N HIS A 27 -1.66 8.10 9.15
CA HIS A 27 -1.12 9.41 9.50
C HIS A 27 -0.18 9.97 8.42
N HIS A 28 0.78 9.16 7.97
CA HIS A 28 1.69 9.52 6.89
C HIS A 28 0.98 9.71 5.56
N LEU A 29 0.00 8.86 5.23
CA LEU A 29 -0.81 8.98 4.02
C LEU A 29 -1.56 10.33 3.97
N MET A 30 -2.04 10.83 5.12
CA MET A 30 -2.66 12.15 5.23
C MET A 30 -1.65 13.30 5.21
N ASP A 31 -0.43 13.07 5.72
CA ASP A 31 0.64 14.06 5.79
C ASP A 31 1.44 14.19 4.49
N LEU A 32 1.16 13.37 3.45
CA LEU A 32 1.76 13.48 2.13
C LEU A 32 1.61 14.89 1.55
N ARG A 33 2.66 15.68 1.74
CA ARG A 33 2.72 17.11 1.50
C ARG A 33 2.93 17.41 0.02
N ALA A 34 2.02 16.98 -0.85
CA ALA A 34 2.17 17.15 -2.31
C ALA A 34 0.86 17.44 -3.08
N GLY A 35 -0.21 17.91 -2.42
CA GLY A 35 -1.42 18.39 -3.11
C GLY A 35 -2.48 17.32 -3.40
N LEU A 36 -2.23 16.04 -3.10
CA LEU A 36 -3.22 14.97 -3.09
C LEU A 36 -3.67 14.71 -1.64
N ARG A 37 -4.52 15.62 -1.13
CA ARG A 37 -5.11 15.50 0.21
C ARG A 37 -6.16 14.38 0.20
N VAL A 38 -5.74 13.17 0.53
CA VAL A 38 -6.68 12.14 0.99
C VAL A 38 -7.40 12.72 2.21
N ARG A 39 -8.73 12.86 2.14
CA ARG A 39 -9.50 13.45 3.24
C ARG A 39 -9.36 12.58 4.48
N ARG A 40 -9.23 13.19 5.66
CA ARG A 40 -9.17 12.48 6.95
C ARG A 40 -10.30 11.46 7.11
N THR A 41 -11.52 11.86 6.73
CA THR A 41 -12.72 11.00 6.73
C THR A 41 -12.66 9.83 5.77
N ALA A 42 -11.73 9.84 4.81
CA ALA A 42 -11.57 8.76 3.85
C ALA A 42 -10.67 7.64 4.38
N VAL A 43 -9.94 7.84 5.47
CA VAL A 43 -8.97 6.87 6.01
C VAL A 43 -9.13 6.63 7.52
N GLU A 44 -9.58 7.63 8.28
CA GLU A 44 -9.76 7.53 9.72
C GLU A 44 -11.04 6.71 10.04
N GLY A 45 -10.86 5.57 10.74
CA GLY A 45 -11.96 4.66 11.11
C GLY A 45 -12.38 3.68 10.01
N LYS A 46 -11.60 3.57 8.93
CA LYS A 46 -11.88 2.65 7.81
C LYS A 46 -11.05 1.38 7.89
N SER A 47 -11.58 0.30 7.31
CA SER A 47 -10.87 -0.98 7.17
C SER A 47 -9.75 -0.89 6.11
N CYS A 48 -8.79 -1.82 6.17
CA CYS A 48 -7.66 -1.90 5.24
C CYS A 48 -8.11 -1.91 3.76
N LEU A 49 -9.17 -2.65 3.43
CA LEU A 49 -9.78 -2.69 2.09
C LEU A 49 -10.32 -1.34 1.61
N GLU A 50 -10.96 -0.58 2.51
CA GLU A 50 -11.52 0.74 2.21
C GLU A 50 -10.39 1.76 2.00
N VAL A 51 -9.33 1.69 2.81
CA VAL A 51 -8.14 2.54 2.64
C VAL A 51 -7.44 2.23 1.32
N ALA A 52 -7.28 0.94 0.99
CA ALA A 52 -6.70 0.52 -0.28
C ALA A 52 -7.53 1.00 -1.48
N ASP A 53 -8.87 0.92 -1.39
CA ASP A 53 -9.77 1.44 -2.43
C ASP A 53 -9.63 2.96 -2.60
N VAL A 54 -9.56 3.70 -1.50
CA VAL A 54 -9.35 5.16 -1.52
C VAL A 54 -8.00 5.50 -2.15
N MET A 55 -6.95 4.73 -1.86
CA MET A 55 -5.63 4.94 -2.45
C MET A 55 -5.67 4.72 -3.97
N VAL A 56 -6.23 3.60 -4.46
CA VAL A 56 -6.33 3.30 -5.91
C VAL A 56 -7.30 4.24 -6.63
N SER A 57 -8.30 4.78 -5.92
CA SER A 57 -9.21 5.80 -6.47
C SER A 57 -8.58 7.19 -6.51
N THR A 58 -7.63 7.49 -5.61
CA THR A 58 -6.98 8.80 -5.49
C THR A 58 -5.70 8.89 -6.33
N PHE A 59 -4.97 7.78 -6.45
CA PHE A 59 -3.71 7.67 -7.16
C PHE A 59 -3.82 6.61 -8.26
N THR A 60 -3.05 6.77 -9.34
CA THR A 60 -2.90 5.72 -10.35
C THR A 60 -2.23 4.50 -9.74
N GLU A 61 -2.53 3.31 -10.26
CA GLU A 61 -1.97 2.01 -9.84
C GLU A 61 -0.46 2.05 -9.53
N ALA A 62 0.37 2.48 -10.49
CA ALA A 62 1.82 2.59 -10.31
C ALA A 62 2.25 3.60 -9.23
N LYS A 63 1.41 4.60 -8.94
CA LYS A 63 1.69 5.62 -7.92
C LYS A 63 1.24 5.15 -6.54
N VAL A 64 0.19 4.33 -6.46
CA VAL A 64 -0.29 3.73 -5.22
C VAL A 64 0.81 2.94 -4.55
N VAL A 65 1.49 2.08 -5.29
CA VAL A 65 2.47 1.18 -4.71
C VAL A 65 3.71 1.94 -4.30
N ALA A 66 4.22 2.86 -5.14
CA ALA A 66 5.33 3.73 -4.75
C ALA A 66 5.03 4.52 -3.47
N VAL A 67 3.81 5.06 -3.32
CA VAL A 67 3.39 5.78 -2.11
C VAL A 67 3.27 4.84 -0.91
N ALA A 68 2.64 3.69 -1.08
CA ALA A 68 2.49 2.71 -0.01
C ALA A 68 3.86 2.18 0.46
N GLU A 69 4.76 1.86 -0.46
CA GLU A 69 6.13 1.45 -0.17
C GLU A 69 6.89 2.52 0.63
N GLU A 70 6.83 3.78 0.20
CA GLU A 70 7.48 4.89 0.89
C GLU A 70 6.98 5.03 2.33
N ILE A 71 5.67 4.94 2.55
CA ILE A 71 5.07 5.03 3.89
C ILE A 71 5.45 3.80 4.73
N LEU A 72 5.38 2.59 4.17
CA LEU A 72 5.72 1.34 4.85
C LEU A 72 7.19 1.37 5.31
N ARG A 73 8.11 1.82 4.46
CA ARG A 73 9.52 2.04 4.83
C ARG A 73 9.67 3.09 5.92
N ALA A 74 8.92 4.19 5.85
CA ALA A 74 8.96 5.25 6.85
C ALA A 74 8.52 4.79 8.25
N ILE A 75 7.55 3.88 8.33
CA ILE A 75 7.07 3.31 9.61
C ILE A 75 7.88 2.09 10.08
N GLY A 76 8.85 1.62 9.28
CA GLY A 76 9.72 0.47 9.60
C GLY A 76 9.21 -0.89 9.10
N CYS A 77 8.09 -0.92 8.36
CA CYS A 77 7.47 -2.10 7.76
C CYS A 77 8.13 -2.47 6.42
N ASN A 78 9.42 -2.78 6.46
CA ASN A 78 10.21 -3.03 5.25
C ASN A 78 9.86 -4.34 4.53
N LEU A 79 9.41 -5.37 5.25
CA LEU A 79 9.02 -6.66 4.65
C LEU A 79 7.73 -6.51 3.85
N GLU A 80 6.73 -5.87 4.46
CA GLU A 80 5.47 -5.47 3.83
C GLU A 80 5.70 -4.59 2.58
N ALA A 81 6.67 -3.68 2.64
CA ALA A 81 7.07 -2.85 1.50
C ALA A 81 7.65 -3.67 0.35
N ASP A 82 8.52 -4.64 0.65
CA ASP A 82 9.15 -5.54 -0.34
C ASP A 82 8.11 -6.47 -0.98
N ASP A 83 7.20 -7.03 -0.17
CA ASP A 83 6.11 -7.87 -0.66
C ASP A 83 5.21 -7.09 -1.64
N LEU A 84 4.86 -5.85 -1.29
CA LEU A 84 4.07 -4.97 -2.15
C LEU A 84 4.81 -4.63 -3.46
N ALA A 85 6.11 -4.33 -3.38
CA ALA A 85 6.95 -4.06 -4.55
C ALA A 85 7.09 -5.30 -5.46
N SER A 86 7.09 -6.50 -4.87
CA SER A 86 7.11 -7.77 -5.61
C SER A 86 5.83 -7.96 -6.44
N VAL A 87 4.70 -7.39 -6.01
CA VAL A 87 3.45 -7.41 -6.80
C VAL A 87 3.48 -6.46 -8.00
N GLU A 88 4.30 -5.40 -7.96
CA GLU A 88 4.60 -4.55 -9.13
C GLU A 88 5.74 -5.09 -10.01
N GLY A 89 6.31 -6.23 -9.64
CA GLY A 89 7.25 -6.95 -10.48
C GLY A 89 6.54 -7.54 -11.70
N PRO A 90 7.04 -7.31 -12.93
CA PRO A 90 6.46 -7.93 -14.11
C PRO A 90 6.55 -9.45 -13.94
N GLU A 91 5.57 -10.20 -14.47
CA GLU A 91 5.67 -11.64 -14.73
C GLU A 91 6.85 -11.98 -15.68
N ARG A 92 8.08 -11.73 -15.24
CA ARG A 92 9.31 -12.02 -15.96
C ARG A 92 10.43 -12.29 -14.96
N TRP A 93 10.54 -13.57 -14.61
CA TRP A 93 11.77 -14.24 -14.18
C TRP A 93 12.19 -14.07 -12.72
N TRP A 94 11.44 -14.70 -11.81
CA TRP A 94 12.09 -15.49 -10.77
C TRP A 94 12.18 -16.95 -11.25
N CYS A 95 13.27 -17.28 -11.94
CA CYS A 95 13.70 -18.67 -12.10
C CYS A 95 14.87 -18.88 -11.14
N PRO A 96 14.72 -19.59 -10.02
CA PRO A 96 15.89 -20.04 -9.29
C PRO A 96 16.48 -21.25 -10.05
N GLY A 97 17.55 -21.02 -10.81
CA GLY A 97 18.59 -22.04 -11.04
C GLY A 97 19.64 -21.86 -9.94
N THR A 98 20.21 -22.90 -9.33
CA THR A 98 20.58 -24.24 -9.82
C THR A 98 20.38 -25.27 -8.73
#